data_AF-E3G723-F1
#
_entry.id   AF-E3G723-F1
#
_cell.length_a   1.000
_cell.length_b   1.000
_cell.length_c   1.000
_cell.angle_alpha   90.00
_cell.angle_beta   90.00
_cell.angle_gamma   90.00
#
_symmetry.space_group_name_H-M   'P 1'
#
loop_
_entity.id
_entity.type
_entity.pdbx_description
1 polymer ?
#
loop_
_entity_poly.entity_id
_entity_poly.type
_entity_poly.pdbx_seq_one_letter_code
_entity_poly.pdbx_strand_id
1 'polypeptide(L)'
;MYIRGESIDDVLNKLYNKLLSRKSNIHPSKGKATEITGVLIKINNPRARLSRTEGKGKVFSALGELLWYMSGLHDLEFIRYYIPKYNCFSDDNKTIYGGYGPRIFGNDNQFMRVIQLLREKKDSRQAIIQIFHSDDLKEKHKDIPCTCTLQFILRNNKLSLIVNMRSNDVFLGFPHDVFAFTMIQEYAASILGCDLGDYKHFVGSLHLYDEHRIKAQGYINEGWQEVIEMPSMPKDNVENNLNILLKKENEIRNNIDIDIDKLELNDYWKDIALMLLYFNARKYKKDHKVINSIMDRINSSAFKVYIKQREDVIKEGPADYDLDGYRTITRMLVRSLKDKDLISSGVILNGSPIPAFGKISTAIVATLGLNPSNNEFLDSQGNELESDLRRFHTLKSLFLNDWNTIDDQTLDMIIESCDLYFERNPYDRWFKPLDNLLSQSGFSYYGKESNACHLDLVPFATYKKWSYLSGYQREVLLKKISSSLGVIIKNSKIKLLLLNGRTVVEHLKLISNIEICENGVSSLSLKRKSGNDIKGFEYTGKLSNISGVDIGRDIYIYGFNHNVQSSFGVSNLVKEEIKKRFNNYWMTLNHEL
;
A
#
# COMPACT_ATOMS: atom_id res chain seq x y z
N MET A 1 -20.31 -10.49 22.95
CA MET A 1 -20.21 -9.09 22.49
C MET A 1 -20.92 -8.94 21.14
N TYR A 2 -21.61 -7.82 20.86
CA TYR A 2 -22.33 -7.63 19.60
C TYR A 2 -21.90 -6.35 18.88
N ILE A 3 -21.51 -6.45 17.60
CA ILE A 3 -21.14 -5.34 16.72
C ILE A 3 -22.04 -5.37 15.50
N ARG A 4 -22.55 -4.21 15.10
CA ARG A 4 -23.39 -4.06 13.92
C ARG A 4 -22.89 -2.92 13.04
N GLY A 5 -22.93 -3.10 11.73
CA GLY A 5 -22.66 -2.06 10.73
C GLY A 5 -23.57 -2.21 9.50
N GLU A 6 -23.57 -1.19 8.63
CA GLU A 6 -24.18 -1.33 7.31
C GLU A 6 -23.22 -2.06 6.37
N SER A 7 -21.93 -1.72 6.39
CA SER A 7 -20.90 -2.30 5.53
C SER A 7 -19.81 -3.07 6.30
N ILE A 8 -18.90 -3.70 5.55
CA ILE A 8 -17.65 -4.24 6.10
C ILE A 8 -16.80 -3.14 6.78
N ASP A 9 -16.73 -1.95 6.20
CA ASP A 9 -15.90 -0.86 6.72
C ASP A 9 -16.45 -0.29 8.04
N ASP A 10 -17.77 -0.27 8.22
CA ASP A 10 -18.40 0.12 9.48
C ASP A 10 -18.03 -0.82 10.63
N VAL A 11 -18.03 -2.14 10.35
CA VAL A 11 -17.71 -3.13 11.38
C VAL A 11 -16.21 -3.16 11.66
N LEU A 12 -15.36 -3.04 10.63
CA LEU A 12 -13.90 -2.94 10.78
C LEU A 12 -13.50 -1.72 11.61
N ASN A 13 -14.06 -0.54 11.33
CA ASN A 13 -13.83 0.66 12.15
C ASN A 13 -14.14 0.43 13.62
N LYS A 14 -15.30 -0.17 13.94
CA LYS A 14 -15.70 -0.46 15.32
C LYS A 14 -14.81 -1.52 15.98
N LEU A 15 -14.38 -2.51 15.22
CA LEU A 15 -13.50 -3.59 15.67
C LEU A 15 -12.09 -3.10 15.97
N TYR A 16 -11.48 -2.37 15.03
CA TYR A 16 -10.13 -1.84 15.19
C TYR A 16 -10.04 -0.87 16.36
N ASN A 17 -10.99 0.07 16.51
CA ASN A 17 -11.02 0.97 17.67
C ASN A 17 -11.00 0.20 19.00
N LYS A 18 -11.78 -0.89 19.10
CA LYS A 18 -11.85 -1.71 20.31
C LYS A 18 -10.58 -2.52 20.55
N LEU A 19 -10.03 -3.15 19.53
CA LEU A 19 -8.82 -3.97 19.64
C LEU A 19 -7.57 -3.09 19.89
N LEU A 20 -7.47 -1.92 19.25
CA LEU A 20 -6.36 -1.00 19.44
C LEU A 20 -6.36 -0.33 20.81
N SER A 21 -7.54 -0.10 21.42
CA SER A 21 -7.64 0.43 22.79
C SER A 21 -7.10 -0.52 23.87
N ARG A 22 -6.89 -1.79 23.53
CA ARG A 22 -6.41 -2.83 24.45
C ARG A 22 -4.93 -3.13 24.22
N LYS A 23 -4.25 -3.53 25.30
CA LYS A 23 -2.90 -4.10 25.23
C LYS A 23 -2.97 -5.56 24.77
N SER A 24 -1.95 -5.99 24.06
CA SER A 24 -1.79 -7.37 23.61
C SER A 24 -1.76 -8.32 24.80
N ASN A 25 -2.61 -9.33 24.78
CA ASN A 25 -2.96 -10.18 25.92
C ASN A 25 -2.75 -11.68 25.64
N ILE A 26 -2.39 -12.06 24.41
CA ILE A 26 -2.14 -13.46 24.03
C ILE A 26 -0.86 -13.59 23.17
N HIS A 27 -0.30 -14.80 23.15
CA HIS A 27 0.93 -15.14 22.41
C HIS A 27 0.75 -16.41 21.55
N PRO A 28 -0.13 -16.39 20.53
CA PRO A 28 -0.28 -17.51 19.60
C PRO A 28 0.97 -17.70 18.73
N SER A 29 1.05 -18.85 18.04
CA SER A 29 2.21 -19.26 17.23
C SER A 29 2.59 -18.28 16.12
N LYS A 30 1.65 -17.49 15.61
CA LYS A 30 1.88 -16.49 14.55
C LYS A 30 2.33 -15.12 15.07
N GLY A 31 2.43 -14.93 16.40
CA GLY A 31 2.93 -13.69 17.01
C GLY A 31 2.00 -13.14 18.09
N LYS A 32 2.50 -12.15 18.85
CA LYS A 32 1.72 -11.51 19.91
C LYS A 32 0.50 -10.79 19.35
N ALA A 33 -0.63 -10.92 20.03
CA ALA A 33 -1.90 -10.36 19.56
C ALA A 33 -2.77 -9.82 20.69
N THR A 34 -3.70 -8.97 20.30
CA THR A 34 -4.80 -8.50 21.15
C THR A 34 -6.07 -9.25 20.79
N GLU A 35 -6.76 -9.82 21.78
CA GLU A 35 -7.92 -10.70 21.57
C GLU A 35 -9.18 -10.21 22.28
N ILE A 36 -10.33 -10.45 21.63
CA ILE A 36 -11.66 -10.39 22.20
C ILE A 36 -12.39 -11.70 21.88
N THR A 37 -13.09 -12.26 22.87
CA THR A 37 -13.77 -13.54 22.72
C THR A 37 -15.30 -13.40 22.57
N GLY A 38 -15.92 -14.37 21.91
CA GLY A 38 -17.38 -14.48 21.78
C GLY A 38 -18.01 -13.26 21.10
N VAL A 39 -17.48 -12.87 19.95
CA VAL A 39 -17.91 -11.67 19.20
C VAL A 39 -18.90 -12.08 18.12
N LEU A 40 -20.09 -11.49 18.15
CA LEU A 40 -21.08 -11.57 17.08
C LEU A 40 -21.08 -10.28 16.29
N ILE A 41 -20.81 -10.37 15.00
CA ILE A 41 -20.78 -9.24 14.05
C ILE A 41 -21.98 -9.38 13.13
N LYS A 42 -22.72 -8.29 12.89
CA LYS A 42 -23.82 -8.21 11.93
C LYS A 42 -23.52 -7.16 10.87
N ILE A 43 -23.61 -7.55 9.60
CA ILE A 43 -23.56 -6.65 8.44
C ILE A 43 -24.96 -6.64 7.83
N ASN A 44 -25.59 -5.46 7.81
CA ASN A 44 -26.97 -5.31 7.30
C ASN A 44 -27.03 -5.31 5.77
N ASN A 45 -25.97 -4.83 5.12
CA ASN A 45 -25.85 -4.81 3.67
C ASN A 45 -24.68 -5.70 3.23
N PRO A 46 -24.91 -7.01 3.03
CA PRO A 46 -23.83 -7.91 2.70
C PRO A 46 -23.24 -7.67 1.32
N ARG A 47 -23.81 -6.81 0.46
CA ARG A 47 -23.20 -6.41 -0.83
C ARG A 47 -22.14 -5.32 -0.68
N ALA A 48 -22.13 -4.59 0.43
CA ALA A 48 -21.05 -3.68 0.81
C ALA A 48 -19.89 -4.45 1.50
N ARG A 49 -19.36 -5.45 0.78
CA ARG A 49 -18.42 -6.48 1.27
C ARG A 49 -16.95 -6.23 0.93
N LEU A 50 -16.67 -5.22 0.11
CA LEU A 50 -15.32 -4.84 -0.27
C LEU A 50 -14.88 -3.64 0.58
N SER A 51 -13.78 -3.81 1.32
CA SER A 51 -13.23 -2.74 2.16
C SER A 51 -12.38 -1.76 1.34
N ARG A 52 -12.49 -0.46 1.63
CA ARG A 52 -11.90 0.62 0.79
C ARG A 52 -10.44 0.99 1.10
N THR A 53 -9.93 0.62 2.26
CA THR A 53 -8.63 1.11 2.80
C THR A 53 -7.63 -0.01 3.06
N GLU A 54 -8.00 -1.24 2.67
CA GLU A 54 -7.06 -2.33 2.59
C GLU A 54 -6.41 -2.30 1.20
N GLY A 55 -5.07 -2.36 1.12
CA GLY A 55 -4.31 -2.07 -0.10
C GLY A 55 -4.90 -2.72 -1.37
N LYS A 56 -4.81 -2.00 -2.51
CA LYS A 56 -5.49 -2.31 -3.80
C LYS A 56 -5.41 -3.76 -4.29
N GLY A 57 -4.41 -4.52 -3.86
CA GLY A 57 -4.26 -5.94 -4.18
C GLY A 57 -5.27 -6.89 -3.52
N LYS A 58 -5.92 -6.50 -2.41
CA LYS A 58 -6.75 -7.43 -1.61
C LYS A 58 -8.02 -7.91 -2.31
N VAL A 59 -8.56 -7.15 -3.27
CA VAL A 59 -9.73 -7.62 -4.04
C VAL A 59 -9.38 -8.86 -4.88
N PHE A 60 -8.16 -8.94 -5.41
CA PHE A 60 -7.74 -10.07 -6.26
C PHE A 60 -7.45 -11.31 -5.44
N SER A 61 -6.87 -11.16 -4.25
CA SER A 61 -6.73 -12.29 -3.32
C SER A 61 -8.08 -12.81 -2.85
N ALA A 62 -9.03 -11.93 -2.54
CA ALA A 62 -10.39 -12.31 -2.14
C ALA A 62 -11.17 -12.99 -3.28
N LEU A 63 -11.07 -12.49 -4.51
CA LEU A 63 -11.65 -13.13 -5.69
C LEU A 63 -11.02 -14.50 -5.97
N GLY A 64 -9.69 -14.59 -5.92
CA GLY A 64 -8.97 -15.85 -6.11
C GLY A 64 -9.36 -16.91 -5.09
N GLU A 65 -9.42 -16.54 -3.82
CA GLU A 65 -9.81 -17.44 -2.73
C GLU A 65 -11.28 -17.87 -2.82
N LEU A 66 -12.19 -16.96 -3.18
CA LEU A 66 -13.59 -17.30 -3.45
C LEU A 66 -13.71 -18.36 -4.56
N LEU A 67 -13.05 -18.14 -5.71
CA LEU A 67 -13.13 -19.06 -6.85
C LEU A 67 -12.45 -20.39 -6.53
N TRP A 68 -11.39 -20.38 -5.73
CA TRP A 68 -10.77 -21.60 -5.23
C TRP A 68 -11.76 -22.40 -4.38
N TYR A 69 -12.52 -21.76 -3.48
CA TYR A 69 -13.58 -22.45 -2.73
C TYR A 69 -14.67 -22.98 -3.66
N MET A 70 -15.21 -22.13 -4.53
CA MET A 70 -16.32 -22.48 -5.43
C MET A 70 -15.95 -23.56 -6.45
N SER A 71 -14.67 -23.72 -6.75
CA SER A 71 -14.17 -24.82 -7.60
C SER A 71 -14.18 -26.19 -6.92
N GLY A 72 -14.36 -26.24 -5.59
CA GLY A 72 -14.27 -27.46 -4.81
C GLY A 72 -12.84 -27.97 -4.62
N LEU A 73 -11.82 -27.20 -5.02
CA LEU A 73 -10.41 -27.58 -4.96
C LEU A 73 -9.73 -27.16 -3.66
N HIS A 74 -8.59 -27.80 -3.39
CA HIS A 74 -7.67 -27.46 -2.29
C HIS A 74 -6.20 -27.43 -2.74
N ASP A 75 -5.95 -27.32 -4.04
CA ASP A 75 -4.60 -27.34 -4.59
C ASP A 75 -3.86 -26.05 -4.28
N LEU A 76 -2.60 -26.18 -3.89
CA LEU A 76 -1.71 -25.06 -3.58
C LEU A 76 -1.43 -24.23 -4.85
N GLU A 77 -1.40 -24.87 -6.02
CA GLU A 77 -1.05 -24.21 -7.28
C GLU A 77 -2.04 -23.12 -7.68
N PHE A 78 -3.34 -23.38 -7.54
CA PHE A 78 -4.39 -22.40 -7.73
C PHE A 78 -4.19 -21.23 -6.77
N ILE A 79 -4.20 -21.49 -5.46
CA ILE A 79 -4.27 -20.40 -4.49
C ILE A 79 -2.97 -19.60 -4.40
N ARG A 80 -1.79 -20.22 -4.59
CA ARG A 80 -0.50 -19.50 -4.60
C ARG A 80 -0.40 -18.49 -5.76
N TYR A 81 -1.19 -18.67 -6.82
CA TYR A 81 -1.24 -17.70 -7.92
C TYR A 81 -1.79 -16.35 -7.43
N TYR A 82 -2.81 -16.37 -6.59
CA TYR A 82 -3.41 -15.15 -6.03
C TYR A 82 -2.74 -14.72 -4.73
N ILE A 83 -2.33 -15.69 -3.90
CA ILE A 83 -1.80 -15.47 -2.55
C ILE A 83 -0.53 -16.31 -2.35
N PRO A 84 0.66 -15.83 -2.77
CA PRO A 84 1.92 -16.58 -2.68
C PRO A 84 2.28 -17.07 -1.26
N LYS A 85 1.77 -16.41 -0.23
CA LYS A 85 1.96 -16.79 1.19
C LYS A 85 1.40 -18.18 1.52
N TYR A 86 0.45 -18.70 0.74
CA TYR A 86 -0.09 -20.05 0.97
C TYR A 86 0.95 -21.17 0.92
N ASN A 87 2.13 -20.94 0.32
CA ASN A 87 3.25 -21.88 0.38
C ASN A 87 3.65 -22.26 1.82
N CYS A 88 3.53 -21.35 2.79
CA CYS A 88 3.89 -21.63 4.18
C CYS A 88 2.86 -22.47 4.95
N PHE A 89 1.67 -22.66 4.37
CA PHE A 89 0.53 -23.37 4.98
C PHE A 89 0.32 -24.79 4.42
N SER A 90 1.08 -25.18 3.40
CA SER A 90 1.00 -26.51 2.80
C SER A 90 1.92 -27.52 3.50
N ASP A 91 1.38 -28.66 3.88
CA ASP A 91 2.16 -29.75 4.48
C ASP A 91 3.03 -30.48 3.43
N ASP A 92 2.52 -30.65 2.21
CA ASP A 92 3.08 -31.47 1.13
C ASP A 92 3.58 -30.68 -0.10
N ASN A 93 3.49 -29.34 -0.05
CA ASN A 93 3.74 -28.41 -1.17
C ASN A 93 2.87 -28.65 -2.41
N LYS A 94 1.71 -29.31 -2.25
CA LYS A 94 0.76 -29.59 -3.34
C LYS A 94 -0.66 -29.20 -2.99
N THR A 95 -1.07 -29.38 -1.73
CA THR A 95 -2.44 -29.15 -1.25
C THR A 95 -2.43 -28.33 0.03
N ILE A 96 -3.60 -27.77 0.37
CA ILE A 96 -3.86 -27.06 1.61
C ILE A 96 -4.90 -27.83 2.40
N TYR A 97 -4.49 -28.44 3.51
CA TYR A 97 -5.36 -29.26 4.34
C TYR A 97 -6.60 -28.48 4.85
N GLY A 98 -6.39 -27.22 5.24
CA GLY A 98 -7.43 -26.32 5.71
C GLY A 98 -8.34 -25.73 4.64
N GLY A 99 -8.13 -26.06 3.35
CA GLY A 99 -8.91 -25.50 2.24
C GLY A 99 -10.41 -25.79 2.34
N TYR A 100 -11.24 -24.78 2.15
CA TYR A 100 -12.70 -24.90 2.32
C TYR A 100 -13.40 -25.51 1.09
N GLY A 101 -12.79 -25.46 -0.09
CA GLY A 101 -13.40 -25.92 -1.34
C GLY A 101 -13.97 -27.33 -1.26
N PRO A 102 -13.16 -28.37 -0.93
CA PRO A 102 -13.64 -29.75 -0.87
C PRO A 102 -14.73 -29.96 0.19
N ARG A 103 -14.71 -29.14 1.25
CA ARG A 103 -15.66 -29.22 2.37
C ARG A 103 -17.01 -28.60 2.00
N ILE A 104 -17.04 -27.56 1.17
CA ILE A 104 -18.28 -26.86 0.77
C ILE A 104 -18.84 -27.43 -0.54
N PHE A 105 -18.00 -27.50 -1.58
CA PHE A 105 -18.35 -27.77 -2.98
C PHE A 105 -17.70 -29.05 -3.55
N GLY A 106 -16.93 -29.80 -2.75
CA GLY A 106 -16.30 -31.05 -3.19
C GLY A 106 -17.29 -32.20 -3.41
N ASN A 107 -16.81 -33.44 -3.35
CA ASN A 107 -17.61 -34.63 -3.70
C ASN A 107 -18.92 -34.77 -2.91
N ASP A 108 -18.92 -34.42 -1.61
CA ASP A 108 -20.14 -34.45 -0.77
C ASP A 108 -21.11 -33.29 -1.05
N ASN A 109 -20.64 -32.26 -1.76
CA ASN A 109 -21.33 -31.03 -2.17
C ASN A 109 -22.41 -30.56 -1.17
N GLN A 110 -21.97 -30.20 0.04
CA GLN A 110 -22.85 -29.75 1.11
C GLN A 110 -23.67 -28.53 0.69
N PHE A 111 -23.10 -27.66 -0.14
CA PHE A 111 -23.80 -26.51 -0.69
C PHE A 111 -25.08 -26.91 -1.44
N MET A 112 -25.00 -27.86 -2.38
CA MET A 112 -26.19 -28.30 -3.12
C MET A 112 -27.22 -29.00 -2.24
N ARG A 113 -26.78 -29.74 -1.20
CA ARG A 113 -27.70 -30.31 -0.21
C ARG A 113 -28.47 -29.22 0.54
N VAL A 114 -27.80 -28.13 0.91
CA VAL A 114 -28.45 -26.97 1.53
C VAL A 114 -29.47 -26.32 0.59
N ILE A 115 -29.11 -26.12 -0.68
CA ILE A 115 -30.02 -25.55 -1.69
C ILE A 115 -31.26 -26.43 -1.85
N GLN A 116 -31.09 -27.74 -2.01
CA GLN A 116 -32.20 -28.68 -2.15
C GLN A 116 -33.10 -28.66 -0.90
N LEU A 117 -32.50 -28.70 0.30
CA LEU A 117 -33.25 -28.65 1.55
C LEU A 117 -34.07 -27.36 1.70
N LEU A 118 -33.55 -26.21 1.29
CA LEU A 118 -34.27 -24.95 1.36
C LEU A 118 -35.36 -24.81 0.28
N ARG A 119 -35.20 -25.47 -0.88
CA ARG A 119 -36.25 -25.59 -1.90
C ARG A 119 -37.42 -26.42 -1.37
N GLU A 120 -37.12 -27.57 -0.76
CA GLU A 120 -38.12 -28.48 -0.19
C GLU A 120 -38.77 -27.91 1.08
N LYS A 121 -37.97 -27.31 1.96
CA LYS A 121 -38.40 -26.80 3.26
C LYS A 121 -37.77 -25.44 3.58
N LYS A 122 -38.43 -24.38 3.13
CA LYS A 122 -37.96 -22.98 3.29
C LYS A 122 -37.67 -22.57 4.74
N ASP A 123 -38.42 -23.11 5.71
CA ASP A 123 -38.27 -22.77 7.12
C ASP A 123 -37.24 -23.66 7.86
N SER A 124 -36.53 -24.53 7.13
CA SER A 124 -35.55 -25.44 7.71
C SER A 124 -34.51 -24.69 8.56
N ARG A 125 -34.17 -25.31 9.69
CA ARG A 125 -33.07 -24.88 10.58
C ARG A 125 -31.82 -25.76 10.39
N GLN A 126 -31.91 -26.75 9.51
CA GLN A 126 -30.89 -27.78 9.26
C GLN A 126 -30.04 -27.48 8.01
N ALA A 127 -30.28 -26.35 7.34
CA ALA A 127 -29.51 -25.88 6.20
C ALA A 127 -28.12 -25.39 6.65
N ILE A 128 -27.21 -26.33 6.92
CA ILE A 128 -25.89 -26.10 7.51
C ILE A 128 -24.82 -26.80 6.66
N ILE A 129 -23.70 -26.12 6.46
CA ILE A 129 -22.46 -26.69 5.93
C ILE A 129 -21.47 -26.80 7.09
N GLN A 130 -20.94 -27.99 7.32
CA GLN A 130 -19.89 -28.23 8.31
C GLN A 130 -18.51 -28.12 7.64
N ILE A 131 -17.62 -27.28 8.18
CA ILE A 131 -16.26 -27.09 7.63
C ILE A 131 -15.24 -27.76 8.54
N PHE A 132 -15.09 -27.27 9.77
CA PHE A 132 -14.20 -27.88 10.76
C PHE A 132 -14.70 -29.28 11.15
N HIS A 133 -13.82 -30.26 11.23
CA HIS A 133 -14.13 -31.61 11.69
C HIS A 133 -13.27 -31.99 12.90
N SER A 134 -13.73 -32.90 13.76
CA SER A 134 -12.95 -33.36 14.91
C SER A 134 -11.60 -33.98 14.49
N ASP A 135 -11.56 -34.56 13.29
CA ASP A 135 -10.36 -35.18 12.73
C ASP A 135 -9.27 -34.16 12.40
N ASP A 136 -9.63 -32.89 12.17
CA ASP A 136 -8.65 -31.83 11.88
C ASP A 136 -7.69 -31.57 13.05
N LEU A 137 -7.99 -32.10 14.25
CA LEU A 137 -7.16 -32.00 15.45
C LEU A 137 -6.38 -33.28 15.78
N LYS A 138 -6.60 -34.38 15.04
CA LYS A 138 -5.92 -35.66 15.30
C LYS A 138 -4.44 -35.60 14.94
N GLU A 139 -4.11 -34.88 13.88
CA GLU A 139 -2.75 -34.70 13.38
C GLU A 139 -2.35 -33.23 13.37
N LYS A 140 -1.04 -32.97 13.37
CA LYS A 140 -0.52 -31.61 13.34
C LYS A 140 -0.37 -31.16 11.89
N HIS A 141 -1.32 -30.36 11.43
CA HIS A 141 -1.27 -29.68 10.14
C HIS A 141 -0.75 -28.25 10.28
N LYS A 142 -0.07 -27.73 9.25
CA LYS A 142 0.34 -26.31 9.20
C LYS A 142 -0.86 -25.36 9.13
N ASP A 143 -1.97 -25.83 8.57
CA ASP A 143 -3.20 -25.07 8.44
C ASP A 143 -4.42 -25.94 8.75
N ILE A 144 -5.28 -25.41 9.63
CA ILE A 144 -6.48 -26.07 10.13
C ILE A 144 -7.64 -25.11 9.93
N PRO A 145 -8.81 -25.56 9.44
CA PRO A 145 -9.95 -24.69 9.20
C PRO A 145 -10.28 -23.84 10.43
N CYS A 146 -10.38 -22.54 10.22
CA CYS A 146 -10.81 -21.60 11.26
C CYS A 146 -12.33 -21.46 11.29
N THR A 147 -12.99 -21.68 10.15
CA THR A 147 -14.45 -21.72 10.05
C THR A 147 -14.99 -23.07 10.50
N CYS A 148 -15.98 -23.04 11.38
CA CYS A 148 -16.68 -24.21 11.87
C CYS A 148 -17.89 -24.54 11.00
N THR A 149 -18.82 -23.60 10.84
CA THR A 149 -20.08 -23.83 10.11
C THR A 149 -20.58 -22.61 9.35
N LEU A 150 -21.35 -22.88 8.30
CA LEU A 150 -22.16 -21.90 7.55
C LEU A 150 -23.63 -22.33 7.63
N GLN A 151 -24.49 -21.54 8.29
CA GLN A 151 -25.91 -21.84 8.43
C GLN A 151 -26.77 -20.84 7.64
N PHE A 152 -27.60 -21.36 6.75
CA PHE A 152 -28.48 -20.58 5.89
C PHE A 152 -29.89 -20.57 6.46
N ILE A 153 -30.46 -19.37 6.59
CA ILE A 153 -31.79 -19.16 7.18
C ILE A 153 -32.64 -18.34 6.21
N LEU A 154 -33.58 -19.01 5.55
CA LEU A 154 -34.52 -18.37 4.63
C LEU A 154 -35.80 -17.96 5.37
N ARG A 155 -36.09 -16.66 5.49
CA ARG A 155 -37.29 -16.14 6.15
C ARG A 155 -37.82 -14.95 5.38
N ASN A 156 -39.15 -14.86 5.21
CA ASN A 156 -39.79 -13.74 4.51
C ASN A 156 -39.15 -13.46 3.15
N ASN A 157 -38.85 -14.53 2.40
CA ASN A 157 -38.14 -14.50 1.12
C ASN A 157 -36.75 -13.84 1.14
N LYS A 158 -36.10 -13.78 2.32
CA LYS A 158 -34.73 -13.28 2.50
C LYS A 158 -33.81 -14.35 3.06
N LEU A 159 -32.68 -14.59 2.41
CA LEU A 159 -31.69 -15.57 2.84
C LEU A 159 -30.61 -14.91 3.70
N SER A 160 -30.63 -15.20 5.00
CA SER A 160 -29.56 -14.80 5.93
C SER A 160 -28.49 -15.89 6.04
N LEU A 161 -27.24 -15.50 6.27
CA LEU A 161 -26.14 -16.43 6.55
C LEU A 161 -25.57 -16.17 7.95
N ILE A 162 -25.38 -17.25 8.72
CA ILE A 162 -24.71 -17.24 10.02
C ILE A 162 -23.44 -18.07 9.89
N VAL A 163 -22.28 -17.43 10.08
CA VAL A 163 -20.96 -18.06 10.07
C VAL A 163 -20.48 -18.22 11.50
N ASN A 164 -19.98 -19.40 11.86
CA ASN A 164 -19.30 -19.63 13.12
C ASN A 164 -17.83 -19.95 12.86
N MET A 165 -16.92 -19.19 13.47
CA MET A 165 -15.48 -19.42 13.41
C MET A 165 -14.91 -19.59 14.81
N ARG A 166 -13.96 -20.51 14.99
CA ARG A 166 -13.24 -20.68 16.26
C ARG A 166 -12.23 -19.55 16.49
N SER A 167 -11.66 -19.00 15.42
CA SER A 167 -10.63 -17.97 15.47
C SER A 167 -10.63 -17.16 14.17
N ASN A 168 -10.37 -15.85 14.24
CA ASN A 168 -10.28 -15.02 13.05
C ASN A 168 -9.36 -13.79 13.27
N ASP A 169 -8.42 -13.60 12.35
CA ASP A 169 -7.56 -12.41 12.30
C ASP A 169 -8.37 -11.27 11.69
N VAL A 170 -8.64 -10.23 12.47
CA VAL A 170 -9.50 -9.12 12.04
C VAL A 170 -8.91 -8.31 10.88
N PHE A 171 -7.57 -8.32 10.69
CA PHE A 171 -6.90 -7.46 9.71
C PHE A 171 -6.66 -8.14 8.35
N LEU A 172 -6.37 -9.44 8.35
CA LEU A 172 -6.17 -10.19 7.10
C LEU A 172 -7.32 -11.16 6.81
N GLY A 173 -7.70 -12.00 7.78
CA GLY A 173 -8.68 -13.07 7.57
C GLY A 173 -10.11 -12.55 7.43
N PHE A 174 -10.57 -11.77 8.40
CA PHE A 174 -11.96 -11.32 8.48
C PHE A 174 -12.47 -10.66 7.18
N PRO A 175 -11.72 -9.75 6.51
CA PRO A 175 -12.17 -9.18 5.25
C PRO A 175 -12.35 -10.19 4.12
N HIS A 176 -11.43 -11.17 4.00
CA HIS A 176 -11.53 -12.23 3.00
C HIS A 176 -12.70 -13.18 3.30
N ASP A 177 -12.86 -13.57 4.56
CA ASP A 177 -13.96 -14.43 5.03
C ASP A 177 -15.32 -13.77 4.80
N VAL A 178 -15.48 -12.49 5.16
CA VAL A 178 -16.71 -11.72 4.90
C VAL A 178 -16.99 -11.67 3.41
N PHE A 179 -16.01 -11.33 2.58
CA PHE A 179 -16.18 -11.28 1.13
C PHE A 179 -16.63 -12.64 0.59
N ALA A 180 -15.91 -13.72 0.88
CA ALA A 180 -16.20 -15.05 0.35
C ALA A 180 -17.58 -15.55 0.81
N PHE A 181 -17.88 -15.46 2.10
CA PHE A 181 -19.14 -16.00 2.64
C PHE A 181 -20.36 -15.17 2.23
N THR A 182 -20.23 -13.85 2.08
CA THR A 182 -21.34 -13.03 1.55
C THR A 182 -21.55 -13.22 0.05
N MET A 183 -20.51 -13.51 -0.72
CA MET A 183 -20.63 -13.95 -2.12
C MET A 183 -21.33 -15.32 -2.22
N ILE A 184 -20.98 -16.28 -1.36
CA ILE A 184 -21.64 -17.60 -1.29
C ILE A 184 -23.11 -17.46 -0.84
N GLN A 185 -23.39 -16.57 0.12
CA GLN A 185 -24.75 -16.25 0.55
C GLN A 185 -25.59 -15.72 -0.62
N GLU A 186 -25.04 -14.78 -1.38
CA GLU A 186 -25.74 -14.18 -2.52
C GLU A 186 -25.91 -15.18 -3.67
N TYR A 187 -24.91 -16.02 -3.94
CA TYR A 187 -25.01 -17.13 -4.90
C TYR A 187 -26.16 -18.08 -4.55
N ALA A 188 -26.25 -18.49 -3.27
CA ALA A 188 -27.37 -19.29 -2.79
C ALA A 188 -28.72 -18.57 -2.92
N ALA A 189 -28.77 -17.27 -2.61
CA ALA A 189 -29.99 -16.47 -2.72
C ALA A 189 -30.48 -16.39 -4.18
N SER A 190 -29.55 -16.19 -5.13
CA SER A 190 -29.82 -16.17 -6.57
C SER A 190 -30.36 -17.51 -7.08
N ILE A 191 -29.76 -18.64 -6.69
CA ILE A 191 -30.24 -20.00 -7.04
C ILE A 191 -31.64 -20.27 -6.48
N LEU A 192 -31.93 -19.76 -5.29
CA LEU A 192 -33.23 -19.91 -4.61
C LEU A 192 -34.27 -18.88 -5.10
N GLY A 193 -33.87 -17.92 -5.95
CA GLY A 193 -34.73 -16.85 -6.45
C GLY A 193 -35.18 -15.83 -5.38
N CYS A 194 -34.55 -15.82 -4.22
CA CYS A 194 -34.93 -15.00 -3.07
C CYS A 194 -34.02 -13.77 -2.91
N ASP A 195 -34.35 -12.90 -1.95
CA ASP A 195 -33.57 -11.69 -1.70
C ASP A 195 -32.49 -11.93 -0.65
N LEU A 196 -31.48 -11.05 -0.63
CA LEU A 196 -30.41 -11.13 0.35
C LEU A 196 -30.90 -10.67 1.73
N GLY A 197 -30.67 -11.50 2.75
CA GLY A 197 -30.92 -11.20 4.16
C GLY A 197 -29.67 -10.74 4.89
N ASP A 198 -29.74 -10.70 6.22
CA ASP A 198 -28.62 -10.28 7.07
C ASP A 198 -27.44 -11.26 7.00
N TYR A 199 -26.22 -10.74 7.07
CA TYR A 199 -25.02 -11.54 7.33
C TYR A 199 -24.64 -11.44 8.81
N LYS A 200 -24.41 -12.59 9.45
CA LYS A 200 -23.96 -12.68 10.84
C LYS A 200 -22.70 -13.52 10.92
N HIS A 201 -21.70 -13.03 11.64
CA HIS A 201 -20.39 -13.66 11.75
C HIS A 201 -20.01 -13.75 13.23
N PHE A 202 -20.03 -14.97 13.76
CA PHE A 202 -19.67 -15.27 15.14
C PHE A 202 -18.25 -15.80 15.21
N VAL A 203 -17.42 -15.21 16.07
CA VAL A 203 -16.02 -15.61 16.28
C VAL A 203 -15.76 -15.91 17.75
N GLY A 204 -15.21 -17.11 18.00
CA GLY A 204 -14.72 -17.52 19.32
C GLY A 204 -13.55 -16.65 19.79
N SER A 205 -12.47 -16.58 19.01
CA SER A 205 -11.27 -15.76 19.23
C SER A 205 -11.07 -14.76 18.09
N LEU A 206 -11.49 -13.51 18.28
CA LEU A 206 -11.27 -12.43 17.32
C LEU A 206 -10.06 -11.61 17.75
N HIS A 207 -9.05 -11.53 16.89
CA HIS A 207 -7.75 -10.99 17.31
C HIS A 207 -7.10 -10.08 16.26
N LEU A 208 -6.27 -9.16 16.75
CA LEU A 208 -5.42 -8.27 15.96
C LEU A 208 -3.95 -8.52 16.37
N TYR A 209 -3.14 -9.00 15.42
CA TYR A 209 -1.70 -9.18 15.62
C TYR A 209 -0.98 -7.83 15.78
N ASP A 210 0.06 -7.81 16.62
CA ASP A 210 0.82 -6.59 16.91
C ASP A 210 1.46 -5.97 15.66
N GLU A 211 1.91 -6.81 14.72
CA GLU A 211 2.45 -6.38 13.43
C GLU A 211 1.44 -5.60 12.57
N HIS A 212 0.14 -5.85 12.75
CA HIS A 212 -0.93 -5.19 12.00
C HIS A 212 -1.49 -3.95 12.69
N ARG A 213 -1.11 -3.67 13.94
CA ARG A 213 -1.69 -2.56 14.72
C ARG A 213 -1.46 -1.18 14.09
N ILE A 214 -0.27 -0.94 13.51
CA ILE A 214 0.02 0.34 12.84
C ILE A 214 -0.87 0.51 11.60
N LYS A 215 -1.05 -0.56 10.80
CA LYS A 215 -1.92 -0.52 9.62
C LYS A 215 -3.39 -0.35 10.00
N ALA A 216 -3.86 -1.03 11.03
CA ALA A 216 -5.21 -0.85 11.58
C ALA A 216 -5.43 0.56 12.13
N GLN A 217 -4.40 1.19 12.72
CA GLN A 217 -4.48 2.60 13.13
C GLN A 217 -4.51 3.54 11.92
N GLY A 218 -3.72 3.26 10.88
CA GLY A 218 -3.77 3.97 9.61
C GLY A 218 -5.17 3.94 8.99
N TYR A 219 -5.78 2.76 8.94
CA TYR A 219 -7.16 2.54 8.50
C TYR A 219 -8.14 3.48 9.24
N ILE A 220 -8.06 3.58 10.58
CA ILE A 220 -8.94 4.46 11.35
C ILE A 220 -8.68 5.94 11.03
N ASN A 221 -7.41 6.30 10.85
CA ASN A 221 -7.01 7.67 10.59
C ASN A 221 -7.46 8.18 9.20
N GLU A 222 -7.71 7.29 8.24
CA GLU A 222 -8.28 7.64 6.93
C GLU A 222 -9.72 8.18 7.04
N GLY A 223 -10.41 7.92 8.16
CA GLY A 223 -11.72 8.47 8.45
C GLY A 223 -12.86 7.77 7.71
N TRP A 224 -13.94 8.52 7.46
CA TRP A 224 -15.20 7.97 6.95
C TRP A 224 -15.06 7.42 5.53
N GLN A 225 -15.60 6.23 5.31
CA GLN A 225 -15.61 5.55 4.02
C GLN A 225 -17.03 5.52 3.47
N GLU A 226 -17.21 5.95 2.21
CA GLU A 226 -18.50 5.79 1.53
C GLU A 226 -18.83 4.30 1.38
N VAL A 227 -20.08 3.94 1.62
CA VAL A 227 -20.59 2.58 1.45
C VAL A 227 -20.86 2.34 -0.04
N ILE A 228 -20.05 1.49 -0.67
CA ILE A 228 -20.24 1.08 -2.06
C ILE A 228 -20.70 -0.37 -2.09
N GLU A 229 -21.84 -0.62 -2.72
CA GLU A 229 -22.34 -1.95 -2.96
C GLU A 229 -21.79 -2.53 -4.25
N MET A 230 -21.38 -3.80 -4.23
CA MET A 230 -21.31 -4.57 -5.47
C MET A 230 -22.69 -4.62 -6.13
N PRO A 231 -22.80 -4.68 -7.47
CA PRO A 231 -24.07 -4.92 -8.14
C PRO A 231 -24.72 -6.22 -7.64
N SER A 232 -26.05 -6.32 -7.70
CA SER A 232 -26.74 -7.55 -7.31
C SER A 232 -26.38 -8.69 -8.26
N MET A 233 -26.05 -9.86 -7.72
CA MET A 233 -25.82 -11.05 -8.53
C MET A 233 -27.12 -11.41 -9.28
N PRO A 234 -27.08 -11.57 -10.62
CA PRO A 234 -28.27 -11.92 -11.38
C PRO A 234 -28.79 -13.32 -11.02
N LYS A 235 -30.11 -13.49 -11.10
CA LYS A 235 -30.80 -14.75 -10.75
C LYS A 235 -30.83 -15.74 -11.91
N ASP A 236 -30.72 -15.25 -13.14
CA ASP A 236 -30.73 -16.01 -14.38
C ASP A 236 -29.40 -16.73 -14.62
N ASN A 237 -29.48 -18.02 -15.01
CA ASN A 237 -28.34 -18.84 -15.42
C ASN A 237 -27.14 -18.82 -14.47
N VAL A 238 -27.37 -18.59 -13.17
CA VAL A 238 -26.30 -18.31 -12.19
C VAL A 238 -25.30 -19.47 -12.08
N GLU A 239 -25.77 -20.71 -12.11
CA GLU A 239 -24.92 -21.91 -12.06
C GLU A 239 -24.07 -22.06 -13.33
N ASN A 240 -24.66 -21.81 -14.50
CA ASN A 240 -23.96 -21.86 -15.78
C ASN A 240 -22.89 -20.77 -15.88
N ASN A 241 -23.23 -19.54 -15.45
CA ASN A 241 -22.30 -18.42 -15.42
C ASN A 241 -21.08 -18.70 -14.53
N LEU A 242 -21.30 -19.29 -13.33
CA LEU A 242 -20.20 -19.70 -12.46
C LEU A 242 -19.31 -20.77 -13.12
N ASN A 243 -19.91 -21.79 -13.75
CA ASN A 243 -19.16 -22.85 -14.44
C ASN A 243 -18.29 -22.28 -15.57
N ILE A 244 -18.83 -21.36 -16.37
CA ILE A 244 -18.06 -20.65 -17.39
C ILE A 244 -16.92 -19.86 -16.74
N LEU A 245 -17.21 -19.09 -15.68
CA LEU A 245 -16.19 -18.30 -14.99
C LEU A 245 -15.05 -19.17 -14.43
N LEU A 246 -15.35 -20.29 -13.76
CA LEU A 246 -14.34 -21.20 -13.21
C LEU A 246 -13.46 -21.82 -14.30
N LYS A 247 -14.05 -22.21 -15.44
CA LYS A 247 -13.28 -22.69 -16.60
C LYS A 247 -12.35 -21.61 -17.13
N LYS A 248 -12.84 -20.37 -17.23
CA LYS A 248 -12.07 -19.23 -17.75
C LYS A 248 -11.03 -18.72 -16.76
N GLU A 249 -11.27 -18.80 -15.45
CA GLU A 249 -10.26 -18.57 -14.41
C GLU A 249 -9.05 -19.44 -14.67
N ASN A 250 -9.25 -20.74 -14.91
CA ASN A 250 -8.14 -21.66 -15.10
C ASN A 250 -7.33 -21.33 -16.37
N GLU A 251 -8.01 -20.99 -17.47
CA GLU A 251 -7.36 -20.54 -18.71
C GLU A 251 -6.58 -19.22 -18.47
N ILE A 252 -7.17 -18.23 -17.81
CA ILE A 252 -6.54 -16.93 -17.47
C ILE A 252 -5.31 -17.15 -16.58
N ARG A 253 -5.42 -17.98 -15.53
CA ARG A 253 -4.32 -18.26 -14.60
C ARG A 253 -3.13 -18.91 -15.31
N ASN A 254 -3.39 -19.74 -16.33
CA ASN A 254 -2.38 -20.32 -17.22
C ASN A 254 -1.93 -19.39 -18.36
N ASN A 255 -2.27 -18.08 -18.27
CA ASN A 255 -1.88 -17.04 -19.20
C ASN A 255 -2.35 -17.27 -20.66
N ILE A 256 -3.49 -17.94 -20.83
CA ILE A 256 -4.17 -18.05 -22.13
C ILE A 256 -4.96 -16.76 -22.36
N ASP A 257 -4.84 -16.17 -23.56
CA ASP A 257 -5.60 -14.98 -23.93
C ASP A 257 -7.07 -15.33 -24.22
N ILE A 258 -7.99 -14.60 -23.59
CA ILE A 258 -9.42 -14.85 -23.68
C ILE A 258 -10.14 -13.57 -24.07
N ASP A 259 -11.02 -13.69 -25.06
CA ASP A 259 -11.97 -12.66 -25.43
C ASP A 259 -13.24 -12.77 -24.57
N ILE A 260 -13.29 -11.98 -23.49
CA ILE A 260 -14.41 -11.99 -22.54
C ILE A 260 -15.74 -11.57 -23.18
N ASP A 261 -15.72 -10.78 -24.26
CA ASP A 261 -16.97 -10.28 -24.87
C ASP A 261 -17.72 -11.38 -25.62
N LYS A 262 -17.01 -12.43 -26.05
CA LYS A 262 -17.60 -13.61 -26.69
C LYS A 262 -18.17 -14.62 -25.70
N LEU A 263 -17.98 -14.41 -24.40
CA LEU A 263 -18.55 -15.30 -23.39
C LEU A 263 -20.02 -14.98 -23.19
N GLU A 264 -20.85 -16.02 -23.13
CA GLU A 264 -22.27 -15.97 -22.76
C GLU A 264 -22.43 -15.74 -21.24
N LEU A 265 -21.88 -14.64 -20.76
CA LEU A 265 -21.96 -14.16 -19.38
C LEU A 265 -22.74 -12.84 -19.36
N ASN A 266 -23.54 -12.64 -18.32
CA ASN A 266 -24.08 -11.31 -18.04
C ASN A 266 -23.01 -10.37 -17.48
N ASP A 267 -23.29 -9.07 -17.45
CA ASP A 267 -22.31 -8.02 -17.12
C ASP A 267 -21.68 -8.20 -15.74
N TYR A 268 -22.44 -8.70 -14.75
CA TYR A 268 -21.93 -8.99 -13.41
C TYR A 268 -20.78 -10.00 -13.45
N TRP A 269 -20.96 -11.12 -14.16
CA TRP A 269 -19.94 -12.17 -14.27
C TRP A 269 -18.82 -11.77 -15.23
N LYS A 270 -19.11 -10.99 -16.28
CA LYS A 270 -18.09 -10.41 -17.16
C LYS A 270 -17.14 -9.50 -16.39
N ASP A 271 -17.65 -8.65 -15.50
CA ASP A 271 -16.81 -7.80 -14.66
C ASP A 271 -15.85 -8.60 -13.79
N ILE A 272 -16.31 -9.71 -13.19
CA ILE A 272 -15.43 -10.60 -12.42
C ILE A 272 -14.36 -11.23 -13.33
N ALA A 273 -14.74 -11.70 -14.51
CA ALA A 273 -13.78 -12.26 -15.47
C ALA A 273 -12.73 -11.22 -15.92
N LEU A 274 -13.15 -9.97 -16.16
CA LEU A 274 -12.26 -8.86 -16.49
C LEU A 274 -11.33 -8.52 -15.32
N MET A 275 -11.79 -8.59 -14.06
CA MET A 275 -10.94 -8.43 -12.87
C MET A 275 -9.82 -9.48 -12.81
N LEU A 276 -10.12 -10.74 -13.13
CA LEU A 276 -9.13 -11.82 -13.21
C LEU A 276 -8.15 -11.58 -14.35
N LEU A 277 -8.64 -11.17 -15.52
CA LEU A 277 -7.82 -10.86 -16.69
C LEU A 277 -6.90 -9.66 -16.42
N TYR A 278 -7.39 -8.63 -15.71
CA TYR A 278 -6.59 -7.50 -15.27
C TYR A 278 -5.47 -7.94 -14.31
N PHE A 279 -5.79 -8.78 -13.32
CA PHE A 279 -4.79 -9.34 -12.41
C PHE A 279 -3.71 -10.13 -13.17
N ASN A 280 -4.12 -10.99 -14.10
CA ASN A 280 -3.20 -11.73 -14.95
C ASN A 280 -2.31 -10.78 -15.78
N ALA A 281 -2.91 -9.79 -16.46
CA ALA A 281 -2.18 -8.84 -17.28
C ALA A 281 -1.14 -8.06 -16.48
N ARG A 282 -1.48 -7.63 -15.26
CA ARG A 282 -0.54 -7.00 -14.32
C ARG A 282 0.56 -7.96 -13.88
N LYS A 283 0.20 -9.20 -13.52
CA LYS A 283 1.15 -10.21 -13.03
C LYS A 283 2.17 -10.63 -14.09
N TYR A 284 1.75 -10.78 -15.34
CA TYR A 284 2.60 -11.13 -16.48
C TYR A 284 3.15 -9.90 -17.23
N LYS A 285 2.96 -8.69 -16.70
CA LYS A 285 3.47 -7.43 -17.25
C LYS A 285 3.09 -7.21 -18.74
N LYS A 286 1.83 -7.51 -19.10
CA LYS A 286 1.29 -7.25 -20.45
C LYS A 286 1.28 -5.74 -20.75
N ASP A 287 1.22 -5.39 -22.04
CA ASP A 287 1.24 -4.00 -22.53
C ASP A 287 0.16 -3.12 -21.87
N HIS A 288 0.49 -1.86 -21.59
CA HIS A 288 -0.42 -0.91 -20.96
C HIS A 288 -1.72 -0.68 -21.75
N LYS A 289 -1.70 -0.74 -23.08
CA LYS A 289 -2.89 -0.64 -23.92
C LYS A 289 -3.85 -1.81 -23.66
N VAL A 290 -3.31 -3.01 -23.44
CA VAL A 290 -4.11 -4.20 -23.09
C VAL A 290 -4.72 -4.01 -21.70
N ILE A 291 -3.93 -3.56 -20.73
CA ILE A 291 -4.41 -3.30 -19.36
C ILE A 291 -5.53 -2.24 -19.36
N ASN A 292 -5.33 -1.11 -20.04
CA ASN A 292 -6.32 -0.04 -20.12
C ASN A 292 -7.59 -0.49 -20.84
N SER A 293 -7.46 -1.25 -21.94
CA SER A 293 -8.60 -1.84 -22.63
C SER A 293 -9.45 -2.74 -21.72
N ILE A 294 -8.81 -3.56 -20.86
CA ILE A 294 -9.52 -4.37 -19.87
C ILE A 294 -10.23 -3.47 -18.83
N MET A 295 -9.55 -2.44 -18.33
CA MET A 295 -10.10 -1.52 -17.33
C MET A 295 -11.34 -0.77 -17.83
N ASP A 296 -11.31 -0.28 -19.07
CA ASP A 296 -12.39 0.51 -19.67
C ASP A 296 -13.67 -0.32 -19.86
N ARG A 297 -13.53 -1.64 -20.00
CA ARG A 297 -14.65 -2.59 -20.18
C ARG A 297 -15.32 -3.01 -18.86
N ILE A 298 -14.69 -2.79 -17.72
CA ILE A 298 -15.31 -3.10 -16.43
C ILE A 298 -16.42 -2.09 -16.18
N ASN A 299 -17.63 -2.56 -15.91
CA ASN A 299 -18.82 -1.71 -15.77
C ASN A 299 -18.98 -1.22 -14.32
N SER A 300 -18.88 -2.14 -13.36
CA SER A 300 -19.12 -1.94 -11.94
C SER A 300 -18.20 -0.90 -11.30
N SER A 301 -18.81 0.13 -10.71
CA SER A 301 -18.12 1.14 -9.90
C SER A 301 -17.45 0.51 -8.67
N ALA A 302 -18.02 -0.56 -8.12
CA ALA A 302 -17.46 -1.29 -6.97
C ALA A 302 -16.08 -1.89 -7.30
N PHE A 303 -15.85 -2.34 -8.53
CA PHE A 303 -14.55 -2.84 -8.96
C PHE A 303 -13.63 -1.73 -9.49
N LYS A 304 -14.19 -0.71 -10.17
CA LYS A 304 -13.44 0.43 -10.71
C LYS A 304 -12.51 1.06 -9.67
N VAL A 305 -12.93 1.19 -8.42
CA VAL A 305 -12.09 1.79 -7.36
C VAL A 305 -10.77 1.02 -7.11
N TYR A 306 -10.74 -0.28 -7.40
CA TYR A 306 -9.56 -1.14 -7.16
C TYR A 306 -8.64 -1.26 -8.38
N ILE A 307 -9.20 -1.19 -9.60
CA ILE A 307 -8.44 -1.27 -10.86
C ILE A 307 -8.06 0.09 -11.40
N LYS A 308 -8.89 1.11 -11.18
CA LYS A 308 -8.51 2.47 -11.45
C LYS A 308 -7.33 2.73 -10.52
N GLN A 309 -6.16 2.90 -11.12
CA GLN A 309 -5.20 3.83 -10.56
C GLN A 309 -6.02 5.08 -10.19
N ARG A 310 -5.74 5.73 -9.04
CA ARG A 310 -6.35 7.07 -8.84
C ARG A 310 -6.12 7.77 -10.15
N GLU A 311 -7.20 8.21 -10.81
CA GLU A 311 -7.12 8.68 -12.17
C GLU A 311 -5.80 9.40 -12.35
N ASP A 312 -5.03 8.89 -13.30
CA ASP A 312 -4.13 9.75 -14.02
C ASP A 312 -4.83 11.09 -14.15
N VAL A 313 -4.20 12.11 -13.58
CA VAL A 313 -4.25 13.44 -14.16
C VAL A 313 -3.59 13.32 -15.55
N ILE A 314 -4.26 12.61 -16.44
CA ILE A 314 -4.16 12.65 -17.89
C ILE A 314 -5.62 12.71 -18.37
N LYS A 315 -6.35 13.71 -17.86
CA LYS A 315 -7.15 14.57 -18.72
C LYS A 315 -6.90 16.01 -18.30
N GLU A 316 -6.28 16.73 -19.23
CA GLU A 316 -6.06 18.17 -19.22
C GLU A 316 -5.30 18.70 -18.00
N GLY A 317 -4.10 18.17 -17.77
CA GLY A 317 -3.04 19.06 -17.30
C GLY A 317 -2.71 20.04 -18.44
N PRO A 318 -2.50 21.34 -18.17
CA PRO A 318 -1.90 22.20 -19.18
C PRO A 318 -0.62 21.53 -19.66
N ALA A 319 -0.32 21.64 -20.96
CA ALA A 319 0.96 21.27 -21.55
C ALA A 319 2.10 21.56 -20.55
N ASP A 320 2.94 20.55 -20.25
CA ASP A 320 4.22 20.59 -19.48
C ASP A 320 4.34 19.56 -18.32
N TYR A 321 3.98 18.29 -18.51
CA TYR A 321 4.60 17.20 -17.72
C TYR A 321 5.48 16.32 -18.60
N ASP A 322 6.79 16.47 -18.46
CA ASP A 322 7.80 15.76 -19.24
C ASP A 322 8.20 14.45 -18.54
N LEU A 323 7.45 13.37 -18.80
CA LEU A 323 7.76 12.01 -18.34
C LEU A 323 9.14 11.54 -18.87
N ASP A 324 9.53 12.05 -20.04
CA ASP A 324 10.86 11.84 -20.62
C ASP A 324 11.94 12.53 -19.79
N GLY A 325 11.65 13.67 -19.18
CA GLY A 325 12.53 14.42 -18.29
C GLY A 325 12.92 13.62 -17.03
N TYR A 326 11.94 13.08 -16.30
CA TYR A 326 12.24 12.31 -15.07
C TYR A 326 12.92 10.97 -15.37
N ARG A 327 12.53 10.30 -16.47
CA ARG A 327 13.22 9.11 -16.97
C ARG A 327 14.66 9.44 -17.37
N THR A 328 14.88 10.56 -18.04
CA THR A 328 16.22 11.02 -18.45
C THR A 328 17.12 11.27 -17.24
N ILE A 329 16.63 11.97 -16.22
CA ILE A 329 17.39 12.23 -14.98
C ILE A 329 17.75 10.92 -14.29
N THR A 330 16.78 10.02 -14.11
CA THR A 330 17.02 8.73 -13.45
C THR A 330 18.04 7.92 -14.23
N ARG A 331 17.97 7.91 -15.57
CA ARG A 331 18.96 7.24 -16.44
C ARG A 331 20.35 7.85 -16.31
N MET A 332 20.45 9.19 -16.25
CA MET A 332 21.73 9.88 -16.02
C MET A 332 22.36 9.47 -14.68
N LEU A 333 21.55 9.41 -13.62
CA LEU A 333 22.00 8.98 -12.29
C LEU A 333 22.46 7.51 -12.30
N VAL A 334 21.71 6.60 -12.91
CA VAL A 334 22.12 5.19 -13.05
C VAL A 334 23.44 5.08 -13.83
N ARG A 335 23.63 5.85 -14.90
CA ARG A 335 24.89 5.87 -15.65
C ARG A 335 26.06 6.39 -14.80
N SER A 336 25.82 7.33 -13.89
CA SER A 336 26.86 7.87 -13.01
C SER A 336 27.40 6.86 -11.99
N LEU A 337 26.66 5.79 -11.66
CA LEU A 337 27.13 4.73 -10.74
C LEU A 337 28.40 4.00 -11.23
N LYS A 338 28.81 4.22 -12.49
CA LYS A 338 30.05 3.68 -13.07
C LYS A 338 31.27 4.58 -12.89
N ASP A 339 31.08 5.82 -12.42
CA ASP A 339 32.19 6.74 -12.19
C ASP A 339 33.10 6.18 -11.09
N LYS A 340 34.38 5.99 -11.41
CA LYS A 340 35.39 5.46 -10.48
C LYS A 340 35.49 6.29 -9.21
N ASP A 341 35.25 7.60 -9.31
CA ASP A 341 35.28 8.49 -8.16
C ASP A 341 34.10 8.22 -7.22
N LEU A 342 32.92 7.91 -7.77
CA LEU A 342 31.74 7.52 -6.99
C LEU A 342 31.92 6.17 -6.30
N ILE A 343 32.61 5.22 -6.93
CA ILE A 343 32.97 3.93 -6.32
C ILE A 343 33.78 4.15 -5.03
N SER A 344 34.71 5.10 -5.04
CA SER A 344 35.56 5.42 -3.87
C SER A 344 34.85 6.26 -2.78
N SER A 345 33.66 6.78 -3.06
CA SER A 345 32.97 7.75 -2.21
C SER A 345 32.09 7.14 -1.10
N GLY A 346 31.94 5.80 -1.09
CA GLY A 346 31.16 5.07 -0.09
C GLY A 346 29.67 4.90 -0.43
N VAL A 347 29.29 5.13 -1.69
CA VAL A 347 27.95 4.85 -2.24
C VAL A 347 27.65 3.36 -2.22
N ILE A 348 26.39 3.02 -1.97
CA ILE A 348 25.86 1.65 -2.14
C ILE A 348 25.65 1.40 -3.62
N LEU A 349 26.70 0.94 -4.31
CA LEU A 349 26.70 0.77 -5.76
C LEU A 349 25.66 -0.23 -6.28
N ASN A 350 25.21 -1.15 -5.44
CA ASN A 350 24.17 -2.11 -5.81
C ASN A 350 22.76 -1.53 -5.66
N GLY A 351 22.58 -0.38 -4.98
CA GLY A 351 21.29 0.28 -4.80
C GLY A 351 21.01 1.27 -5.93
N SER A 352 19.73 1.40 -6.31
CA SER A 352 19.30 2.37 -7.31
C SER A 352 19.51 3.81 -6.80
N PRO A 353 19.67 4.80 -7.70
CA PRO A 353 19.54 6.19 -7.31
C PRO A 353 18.14 6.48 -6.75
N ILE A 354 18.05 7.53 -5.94
CA ILE A 354 16.80 8.03 -5.35
C ILE A 354 16.69 9.52 -5.70
N PRO A 355 16.17 9.87 -6.89
CA PRO A 355 16.07 11.28 -7.32
C PRO A 355 15.11 12.08 -6.42
N ALA A 356 14.07 11.43 -5.91
CA ALA A 356 13.13 11.99 -4.95
C ALA A 356 12.50 10.89 -4.09
N PHE A 357 12.00 11.27 -2.93
CA PHE A 357 11.05 10.47 -2.16
C PHE A 357 9.67 11.10 -2.30
N GLY A 358 8.70 10.34 -2.82
CA GLY A 358 7.35 10.82 -3.11
C GLY A 358 7.19 11.45 -4.49
N LYS A 359 5.95 11.79 -4.84
CA LYS A 359 5.56 12.25 -6.18
C LYS A 359 6.09 13.64 -6.48
N ILE A 360 7.14 13.70 -7.29
CA ILE A 360 7.73 14.98 -7.71
C ILE A 360 6.79 15.78 -8.64
N SER A 361 5.95 15.09 -9.41
CA SER A 361 5.04 15.66 -10.40
C SER A 361 3.97 16.58 -9.81
N THR A 362 3.60 16.34 -8.55
CA THR A 362 2.61 17.10 -7.80
C THR A 362 3.21 17.96 -6.69
N ALA A 363 4.50 17.80 -6.41
CA ALA A 363 5.17 18.51 -5.32
C ALA A 363 5.35 20.00 -5.63
N ILE A 364 4.82 20.83 -4.73
CA ILE A 364 5.02 22.29 -4.71
C ILE A 364 6.13 22.66 -3.72
N VAL A 365 6.26 21.89 -2.63
CA VAL A 365 7.32 22.05 -1.62
C VAL A 365 8.17 20.81 -1.59
N ALA A 366 9.49 20.97 -1.52
CA ALA A 366 10.39 19.88 -1.21
C ALA A 366 11.16 20.18 0.08
N THR A 367 11.25 19.20 0.99
CA THR A 367 12.33 19.26 1.99
C THR A 367 13.63 18.83 1.36
N LEU A 368 14.74 19.41 1.81
CA LEU A 368 16.08 19.07 1.34
C LEU A 368 16.91 18.44 2.46
N GLY A 369 17.44 17.24 2.17
CA GLY A 369 18.39 16.51 2.99
C GLY A 369 19.78 16.45 2.35
N LEU A 370 20.64 15.62 2.94
CA LEU A 370 22.02 15.43 2.48
C LEU A 370 22.09 14.27 1.49
N ASN A 371 21.74 13.07 1.95
CA ASN A 371 21.73 11.85 1.18
C ASN A 371 20.88 10.75 1.84
N PRO A 372 20.38 9.77 1.07
CA PRO A 372 19.64 8.63 1.60
C PRO A 372 20.44 7.75 2.57
N SER A 373 19.75 7.14 3.53
CA SER A 373 20.38 6.19 4.46
C SER A 373 20.58 4.81 3.82
N ASN A 374 21.59 4.07 4.25
CA ASN A 374 21.71 2.63 3.95
C ASN A 374 20.47 1.82 4.40
N ASN A 375 19.75 2.30 5.42
CA ASN A 375 18.50 1.67 5.87
C ASN A 375 17.41 1.67 4.80
N GLU A 376 17.52 2.49 3.74
CA GLU A 376 16.59 2.44 2.61
C GLU A 376 16.71 1.14 1.80
N PHE A 377 17.85 0.45 1.90
CA PHE A 377 18.12 -0.82 1.22
C PHE A 377 18.32 -1.98 2.18
N LEU A 378 18.78 -1.73 3.41
CA LEU A 378 19.24 -2.75 4.35
C LEU A 378 18.44 -2.77 5.65
N ASP A 379 18.28 -3.95 6.24
CA ASP A 379 17.76 -4.13 7.59
C ASP A 379 18.83 -3.85 8.68
N SER A 380 18.46 -4.02 9.95
CA SER A 380 19.37 -3.80 11.08
C SER A 380 20.54 -4.79 11.16
N GLN A 381 20.46 -5.92 10.45
CA GLN A 381 21.52 -6.93 10.36
C GLN A 381 22.42 -6.71 9.13
N GLY A 382 22.08 -5.73 8.28
CA GLY A 382 22.80 -5.43 7.04
C GLY A 382 22.34 -6.28 5.85
N ASN A 383 21.25 -7.04 5.98
CA ASN A 383 20.68 -7.81 4.87
C ASN A 383 19.80 -6.89 4.01
N GLU A 384 19.71 -7.19 2.72
CA GLU A 384 18.82 -6.46 1.82
C GLU A 384 17.34 -6.61 2.20
N LEU A 385 16.59 -5.52 2.12
CA LEU A 385 15.15 -5.52 2.32
C LEU A 385 14.45 -6.21 1.13
N GLU A 386 13.70 -7.27 1.42
CA GLU A 386 13.03 -8.09 0.41
C GLU A 386 11.49 -7.93 0.45
N SER A 387 10.85 -8.26 -0.68
CA SER A 387 9.39 -8.30 -0.82
C SER A 387 8.73 -6.99 -0.33
N ASP A 388 7.71 -7.08 0.53
CA ASP A 388 6.94 -5.93 1.05
C ASP A 388 7.76 -4.99 1.95
N LEU A 389 8.94 -5.43 2.42
CA LEU A 389 9.83 -4.59 3.23
C LEU A 389 10.74 -3.72 2.37
N ARG A 390 10.90 -4.04 1.08
CA ARG A 390 11.74 -3.28 0.16
C ARG A 390 11.21 -1.86 -0.03
N ARG A 391 12.11 -0.87 0.11
CA ARG A 391 11.79 0.53 -0.19
C ARG A 391 12.24 0.92 -1.59
N PHE A 392 13.50 0.63 -1.92
CA PHE A 392 14.09 0.90 -3.23
C PHE A 392 14.74 -0.36 -3.82
N HIS A 393 15.01 -0.29 -5.12
CA HIS A 393 15.52 -1.42 -5.88
C HIS A 393 17.05 -1.52 -5.82
N THR A 394 17.54 -2.75 -5.69
CA THR A 394 18.94 -3.10 -5.94
C THR A 394 19.10 -3.85 -7.26
N LEU A 395 20.34 -4.02 -7.73
CA LEU A 395 20.70 -4.96 -8.81
C LEU A 395 20.09 -6.35 -8.57
N LYS A 396 20.21 -6.90 -7.35
CA LYS A 396 19.64 -8.20 -6.96
C LYS A 396 18.12 -8.21 -7.14
N SER A 397 17.43 -7.19 -6.64
CA SER A 397 15.97 -7.10 -6.71
C SER A 397 15.41 -6.93 -8.12
N LEU A 398 16.24 -6.40 -9.02
CA LEU A 398 15.91 -6.18 -10.44
C LEU A 398 16.40 -7.32 -11.32
N PHE A 399 17.04 -8.35 -10.76
CA PHE A 399 17.68 -9.45 -11.50
C PHE A 399 18.70 -8.95 -12.53
N LEU A 400 19.40 -7.85 -12.21
CA LEU A 400 20.47 -7.30 -13.03
C LEU A 400 21.83 -7.70 -12.45
N ASN A 401 22.76 -8.04 -13.34
CA ASN A 401 24.16 -8.23 -12.96
C ASN A 401 24.93 -6.89 -12.93
N ASP A 402 24.49 -5.91 -13.75
CA ASP A 402 25.17 -4.62 -13.92
C ASP A 402 24.18 -3.54 -14.36
N TRP A 403 24.38 -2.30 -13.93
CA TRP A 403 23.55 -1.16 -14.32
C TRP A 403 23.61 -0.80 -15.82
N ASN A 404 24.59 -1.32 -16.57
CA ASN A 404 24.68 -1.24 -18.04
C ASN A 404 23.51 -1.91 -18.75
N THR A 405 22.94 -2.95 -18.15
CA THR A 405 21.89 -3.75 -18.79
C THR A 405 20.50 -3.25 -18.46
N ILE A 406 20.38 -2.05 -17.86
CA ILE A 406 19.09 -1.47 -17.52
C ILE A 406 18.33 -1.07 -18.78
N ASP A 407 17.10 -1.55 -18.91
CA ASP A 407 16.15 -1.14 -19.93
C ASP A 407 15.15 -0.12 -19.36
N ASP A 408 14.32 0.44 -20.23
CA ASP A 408 13.32 1.46 -19.84
C ASP A 408 12.30 0.91 -18.85
N GLN A 409 11.94 -0.37 -18.96
CA GLN A 409 11.00 -1.01 -18.04
C GLN A 409 11.58 -1.09 -16.62
N THR A 410 12.84 -1.48 -16.50
CA THR A 410 13.55 -1.58 -15.22
C THR A 410 13.81 -0.19 -14.63
N LEU A 411 14.07 0.80 -15.47
CA LEU A 411 14.18 2.19 -15.07
C LEU A 411 12.85 2.74 -14.51
N ASP A 412 11.72 2.39 -15.13
CA ASP A 412 10.39 2.74 -14.64
C ASP A 412 10.09 2.12 -13.27
N MET A 413 10.61 0.92 -12.97
CA MET A 413 10.48 0.32 -11.63
C MET A 413 11.21 1.15 -10.55
N ILE A 414 12.39 1.70 -10.88
CA ILE A 414 13.12 2.60 -9.97
C ILE A 414 12.30 3.87 -9.72
N ILE A 415 11.77 4.47 -10.79
CA ILE A 415 10.93 5.67 -10.73
C ILE A 415 9.68 5.42 -9.88
N GLU A 416 8.98 4.31 -10.11
CA GLU A 416 7.78 3.93 -9.37
C GLU A 416 8.09 3.76 -7.86
N SER A 417 9.25 3.19 -7.51
CA SER A 417 9.66 3.07 -6.09
C SER A 417 9.87 4.43 -5.42
N CYS A 418 10.34 5.44 -6.17
CA CYS A 418 10.48 6.82 -5.70
C CYS A 418 9.11 7.49 -5.53
N ASP A 419 8.25 7.43 -6.54
CA ASP A 419 6.94 8.09 -6.55
C ASP A 419 6.01 7.52 -5.47
N LEU A 420 6.03 6.21 -5.27
CA LEU A 420 5.17 5.51 -4.31
C LEU A 420 5.81 5.32 -2.94
N TYR A 421 6.96 5.95 -2.66
CA TYR A 421 7.71 5.75 -1.42
C TYR A 421 6.84 5.90 -0.16
N PHE A 422 6.10 7.01 -0.06
CA PHE A 422 5.23 7.31 1.09
C PHE A 422 3.91 6.53 1.10
N GLU A 423 3.58 5.82 0.02
CA GLU A 423 2.40 4.95 -0.09
C GLU A 423 2.74 3.47 0.22
N ARG A 424 4.03 3.12 0.33
CA ARG A 424 4.52 1.75 0.52
C ARG A 424 5.05 1.52 1.94
N ASN A 425 6.37 1.39 2.09
CA ASN A 425 7.05 1.13 3.37
C ASN A 425 8.03 2.27 3.71
N PRO A 426 7.57 3.52 3.86
CA PRO A 426 8.46 4.65 4.11
C PRO A 426 9.21 4.50 5.43
N TYR A 427 10.38 5.10 5.54
CA TYR A 427 11.12 5.17 6.80
C TYR A 427 10.53 6.25 7.72
N ASP A 428 9.32 6.02 8.21
CA ASP A 428 8.50 7.04 8.89
C ASP A 428 9.13 7.67 10.13
N ARG A 429 9.99 6.92 10.85
CA ARG A 429 10.76 7.48 11.96
C ARG A 429 11.61 8.68 11.51
N TRP A 430 12.07 8.66 10.26
CA TRP A 430 12.85 9.73 9.64
C TRP A 430 11.95 10.83 9.06
N PHE A 431 10.88 10.48 8.35
CA PHE A 431 10.10 11.43 7.56
C PHE A 431 8.94 12.12 8.29
N LYS A 432 8.28 11.45 9.25
CA LYS A 432 7.17 12.06 10.02
C LYS A 432 7.55 13.34 10.77
N PRO A 433 8.76 13.48 11.34
CA PRO A 433 9.19 14.76 11.91
C PRO A 433 9.21 15.92 10.91
N LEU A 434 9.60 15.67 9.65
CA LEU A 434 9.61 16.69 8.60
C LEU A 434 8.20 16.98 8.09
N ASP A 435 7.40 15.94 7.88
CA ASP A 435 5.99 16.05 7.46
C ASP A 435 5.18 16.91 8.46
N ASN A 436 5.43 16.74 9.77
CA ASN A 436 4.80 17.58 10.78
C ASN A 436 5.14 19.07 10.62
N LEU A 437 6.35 19.43 10.17
CA LEU A 437 6.72 20.83 9.92
C LEU A 437 5.92 21.44 8.76
N LEU A 438 5.57 20.61 7.78
CA LEU A 438 4.83 21.01 6.58
C LEU A 438 3.32 21.15 6.84
N SER A 439 2.79 20.33 7.77
CA SER A 439 1.34 20.15 7.96
C SER A 439 0.52 21.42 8.20
N GLN A 440 1.08 22.46 8.85
CA GLN A 440 0.33 23.70 9.10
C GLN A 440 0.09 24.51 7.82
N SER A 441 0.96 24.33 6.84
CA SER A 441 0.90 25.04 5.55
C SER A 441 0.12 24.27 4.48
N GLY A 442 -0.60 23.21 4.87
CA GLY A 442 -1.35 22.38 3.94
C GLY A 442 -0.47 21.47 3.07
N PHE A 443 0.80 21.30 3.44
CA PHE A 443 1.73 20.43 2.73
C PHE A 443 1.91 19.09 3.44
N SER A 444 1.98 18.01 2.67
CA SER A 444 2.16 16.65 3.18
C SER A 444 2.84 15.76 2.15
N TYR A 445 3.71 14.86 2.63
CA TYR A 445 4.25 13.77 1.82
C TYR A 445 3.22 12.67 1.55
N TYR A 446 2.24 12.54 2.46
CA TYR A 446 1.28 11.45 2.50
C TYR A 446 -0.09 11.91 1.97
N GLY A 447 -0.85 10.97 1.41
CA GLY A 447 -2.26 11.18 1.08
C GLY A 447 -2.58 11.23 -0.42
N LYS A 448 -3.83 11.58 -0.74
CA LYS A 448 -4.33 11.68 -2.13
C LYS A 448 -3.73 12.85 -2.89
N GLU A 449 -3.63 13.96 -2.20
CA GLU A 449 -3.22 15.25 -2.72
C GLU A 449 -1.80 15.59 -2.23
N SER A 450 -0.91 14.58 -2.15
CA SER A 450 0.47 14.79 -1.73
C SER A 450 1.13 15.84 -2.62
N ASN A 451 1.42 16.98 -2.03
CA ASN A 451 1.93 18.19 -2.65
C ASN A 451 3.31 18.56 -2.09
N ALA A 452 3.91 17.66 -1.31
CA ALA A 452 5.30 17.73 -0.91
C ALA A 452 6.06 16.45 -1.25
N CYS A 453 7.37 16.60 -1.49
CA CYS A 453 8.31 15.49 -1.60
C CYS A 453 9.57 15.76 -0.76
N HIS A 454 10.45 14.77 -0.68
CA HIS A 454 11.79 14.98 -0.13
C HIS A 454 12.83 14.79 -1.23
N LEU A 455 13.81 15.69 -1.26
CA LEU A 455 14.98 15.62 -2.12
C LEU A 455 16.22 15.54 -1.24
N ASP A 456 17.29 14.96 -1.79
CA ASP A 456 18.61 15.01 -1.20
C ASP A 456 19.58 15.75 -2.13
N LEU A 457 20.55 16.45 -1.55
CA LEU A 457 21.66 17.03 -2.32
C LEU A 457 22.40 15.96 -3.13
N VAL A 458 22.48 14.75 -2.59
CA VAL A 458 23.11 13.58 -3.20
C VAL A 458 22.08 12.45 -3.27
N PRO A 459 21.57 12.09 -4.47
CA PRO A 459 20.51 11.09 -4.66
C PRO A 459 21.04 9.63 -4.58
N PHE A 460 22.02 9.37 -3.72
CA PHE A 460 22.62 8.05 -3.52
C PHE A 460 22.79 7.71 -2.05
N ALA A 461 22.34 6.52 -1.68
CA ALA A 461 22.61 5.99 -0.35
C ALA A 461 24.10 5.67 -0.17
N THR A 462 24.61 5.89 1.04
CA THR A 462 25.99 5.57 1.41
C THR A 462 26.01 4.53 2.53
N TYR A 463 27.01 3.64 2.54
CA TYR A 463 27.16 2.61 3.57
C TYR A 463 27.36 3.21 4.98
N LYS A 464 27.99 4.38 5.05
CA LYS A 464 28.18 5.15 6.28
C LYS A 464 27.29 6.37 6.26
N LYS A 465 26.83 6.83 7.43
CA LYS A 465 26.14 8.12 7.54
C LYS A 465 27.04 9.25 7.05
N TRP A 466 26.46 10.31 6.49
CA TRP A 466 27.19 11.48 5.96
C TRP A 466 28.30 12.00 6.89
N SER A 467 28.01 12.11 8.19
CA SER A 467 28.93 12.59 9.23
C SER A 467 30.20 11.74 9.39
N TYR A 468 30.19 10.50 8.92
CA TYR A 468 31.32 9.57 8.97
C TYR A 468 32.06 9.43 7.63
N LEU A 469 31.59 10.08 6.56
CA LEU A 469 32.34 10.20 5.31
C LEU A 469 33.51 11.18 5.49
N SER A 470 34.62 10.93 4.80
CA SER A 470 35.77 11.87 4.80
C SER A 470 35.42 13.17 4.06
N GLY A 471 36.17 14.24 4.31
CA GLY A 471 36.00 15.52 3.59
C GLY A 471 36.09 15.33 2.07
N TYR A 472 37.08 14.56 1.61
CA TYR A 472 37.24 14.18 0.21
C TYR A 472 36.02 13.44 -0.36
N GLN A 473 35.48 12.45 0.37
CA GLN A 473 34.31 11.69 -0.09
C GLN A 473 33.08 12.60 -0.26
N ARG A 474 32.83 13.50 0.71
CA ARG A 474 31.72 14.46 0.62
C ARG A 474 31.90 15.43 -0.55
N GLU A 475 33.12 15.91 -0.76
CA GLU A 475 33.44 16.82 -1.86
C GLU A 475 33.21 16.16 -3.23
N VAL A 476 33.65 14.91 -3.40
CA VAL A 476 33.43 14.13 -4.62
C VAL A 476 31.92 13.96 -4.89
N LEU A 477 31.15 13.55 -3.88
CA LEU A 477 29.70 13.36 -4.00
C LEU A 477 28.98 14.65 -4.41
N LEU A 478 29.31 15.77 -3.75
CA LEU A 478 28.72 17.06 -4.06
C LEU A 478 29.12 17.54 -5.46
N LYS A 479 30.40 17.50 -5.83
CA LYS A 479 30.84 18.02 -7.13
C LYS A 479 30.31 17.22 -8.31
N LYS A 480 30.33 15.89 -8.24
CA LYS A 480 29.98 15.02 -9.39
C LYS A 480 28.50 14.99 -9.71
N ILE A 481 27.64 15.16 -8.69
CA ILE A 481 26.21 14.93 -8.83
C ILE A 481 25.39 16.19 -8.56
N SER A 482 25.98 17.29 -8.10
CA SER A 482 25.23 18.51 -7.74
C SER A 482 24.35 19.08 -8.85
N SER A 483 24.70 18.89 -10.12
CA SER A 483 23.83 19.29 -11.24
C SER A 483 22.51 18.52 -11.28
N SER A 484 22.45 17.29 -10.77
CA SER A 484 21.23 16.48 -10.80
C SER A 484 20.09 17.13 -10.02
N LEU A 485 20.38 17.76 -8.86
CA LEU A 485 19.37 18.48 -8.08
C LEU A 485 18.79 19.65 -8.88
N GLY A 486 19.64 20.39 -9.61
CA GLY A 486 19.21 21.45 -10.52
C GLY A 486 18.28 20.92 -11.61
N VAL A 487 18.62 19.80 -12.25
CA VAL A 487 17.78 19.19 -13.30
C VAL A 487 16.47 18.65 -12.73
N ILE A 488 16.49 18.03 -11.55
CA ILE A 488 15.29 17.55 -10.83
C ILE A 488 14.34 18.71 -10.55
N ILE A 489 14.85 19.80 -9.97
CA ILE A 489 14.02 20.96 -9.64
C ILE A 489 13.51 21.63 -10.91
N LYS A 490 14.36 21.82 -11.92
CA LYS A 490 13.97 22.40 -13.22
C LYS A 490 12.74 21.73 -13.80
N ASN A 491 12.72 20.39 -13.80
CA ASN A 491 11.65 19.56 -14.36
C ASN A 491 10.54 19.19 -13.35
N SER A 492 10.32 20.02 -12.33
CA SER A 492 9.30 19.81 -11.30
C SER A 492 8.41 21.04 -11.13
N LYS A 493 7.33 20.91 -10.34
CA LYS A 493 6.49 22.04 -9.91
C LYS A 493 6.94 22.67 -8.60
N ILE A 494 8.11 22.26 -8.09
CA ILE A 494 8.64 22.76 -6.82
C ILE A 494 8.85 24.26 -6.95
N LYS A 495 8.31 24.99 -5.98
CA LYS A 495 8.45 26.44 -5.80
C LYS A 495 9.25 26.78 -4.54
N LEU A 496 9.31 25.89 -3.56
CA LEU A 496 9.99 26.14 -2.29
C LEU A 496 10.79 24.94 -1.80
N LEU A 497 12.00 25.20 -1.30
CA LEU A 497 12.85 24.25 -0.58
C LEU A 497 12.86 24.54 0.93
N LEU A 498 12.53 23.52 1.72
CA LEU A 498 12.63 23.52 3.18
C LEU A 498 13.94 22.83 3.62
N LEU A 499 14.93 23.60 4.06
CA LEU A 499 16.27 23.09 4.38
C LEU A 499 16.37 22.61 5.83
N ASN A 500 16.60 21.31 6.03
CA ASN A 500 16.67 20.70 7.36
C ASN A 500 18.11 20.64 7.90
N GLY A 501 18.54 21.73 8.53
CA GLY A 501 19.80 21.77 9.28
C GLY A 501 20.93 22.52 8.57
N ARG A 502 21.87 23.01 9.39
CA ARG A 502 22.98 23.89 8.95
C ARG A 502 23.83 23.30 7.83
N THR A 503 24.16 22.01 7.90
CA THR A 503 24.99 21.34 6.90
C THR A 503 24.32 21.30 5.52
N VAL A 504 22.99 21.15 5.46
CA VAL A 504 22.24 21.22 4.19
C VAL A 504 22.34 22.63 3.61
N VAL A 505 22.16 23.66 4.44
CA VAL A 505 22.27 25.07 4.04
C VAL A 505 23.68 25.38 3.50
N GLU A 506 24.72 24.99 4.21
CA GLU A 506 26.11 25.24 3.82
C GLU A 506 26.47 24.52 2.51
N HIS A 507 26.05 23.28 2.34
CA HIS A 507 26.31 22.55 1.09
C HIS A 507 25.48 23.07 -0.08
N LEU A 508 24.23 23.48 0.14
CA LEU A 508 23.43 24.11 -0.92
C LEU A 508 24.08 25.43 -1.36
N LYS A 509 24.52 26.29 -0.42
CA LYS A 509 25.28 27.51 -0.72
C LYS A 509 26.50 27.20 -1.58
N LEU A 510 27.27 26.18 -1.21
CA LEU A 510 28.48 25.78 -1.92
C LEU A 510 28.22 25.39 -3.38
N ILE A 511 27.16 24.61 -3.65
CA ILE A 511 26.90 24.10 -5.01
C ILE A 511 26.12 25.07 -5.90
N SER A 512 25.38 26.01 -5.31
CA SER A 512 24.53 26.95 -6.06
C SER A 512 25.10 28.37 -6.14
N ASN A 513 26.13 28.68 -5.35
CA ASN A 513 26.72 30.02 -5.24
C ASN A 513 25.68 31.13 -4.97
N ILE A 514 24.63 30.79 -4.22
CA ILE A 514 23.59 31.75 -3.83
C ILE A 514 23.90 32.44 -2.51
N GLU A 515 23.37 33.64 -2.35
CA GLU A 515 23.27 34.27 -1.04
C GLU A 515 22.01 33.78 -0.33
N ILE A 516 22.18 33.31 0.92
CA ILE A 516 21.06 33.00 1.81
C ILE A 516 21.22 33.87 3.05
N CYS A 517 20.21 34.68 3.33
CA CYS A 517 20.13 35.53 4.50
C CYS A 517 20.08 34.66 5.75
N GLU A 518 20.95 34.92 6.71
CA GLU A 518 21.02 34.21 7.98
C GLU A 518 20.57 35.16 9.10
N ASN A 519 19.48 34.83 9.77
CA ASN A 519 18.90 35.62 10.84
C ASN A 519 18.95 34.84 12.15
N GLY A 520 19.52 35.45 13.20
CA GLY A 520 19.51 34.87 14.54
C GLY A 520 18.11 34.93 15.16
N VAL A 521 17.58 33.79 15.60
CA VAL A 521 16.24 33.69 16.18
C VAL A 521 16.31 33.07 17.58
N SER A 522 16.01 33.88 18.59
CA SER A 522 16.07 33.46 20.00
C SER A 522 15.10 32.30 20.30
N SER A 523 13.89 32.32 19.74
CA SER A 523 12.88 31.26 19.90
C SER A 523 13.30 29.91 19.29
N LEU A 524 14.27 29.91 18.38
CA LEU A 524 14.85 28.70 17.81
C LEU A 524 16.06 28.19 18.63
N SER A 525 16.52 28.87 19.68
CA SER A 525 17.71 28.46 20.41
C SER A 525 17.43 27.24 21.32
N LEU A 526 18.36 26.29 21.36
CA LEU A 526 18.26 25.10 22.23
C LEU A 526 19.10 25.30 23.48
N LYS A 527 18.44 25.20 24.64
CA LYS A 527 19.12 25.23 25.94
C LYS A 527 19.88 23.94 26.19
N ARG A 528 21.14 24.03 26.61
CA ARG A 528 21.94 22.87 26.98
C ARG A 528 21.98 22.69 28.50
N LYS A 529 22.04 21.42 28.95
CA LYS A 529 22.24 21.10 30.37
C LYS A 529 23.63 21.49 30.87
N SER A 530 24.63 21.50 29.98
CA SER A 530 26.00 21.96 30.24
C SER A 530 26.61 22.54 28.96
N GLY A 531 27.47 23.56 29.12
CA GLY A 531 28.07 24.32 28.00
C GLY A 531 27.16 25.43 27.46
N ASN A 532 27.62 26.12 26.40
CA ASN A 532 26.87 27.21 25.78
C ASN A 532 25.63 26.70 25.05
N ASP A 533 24.52 27.44 25.15
CA ASP A 533 23.30 27.21 24.38
C ASP A 533 23.57 27.18 22.87
N ILE A 534 22.82 26.37 22.14
CA ILE A 534 22.90 26.33 20.68
C ILE A 534 22.00 27.45 20.14
N LYS A 535 22.61 28.51 19.60
CA LYS A 535 21.87 29.60 18.96
C LYS A 535 21.05 29.06 17.78
N GLY A 536 19.80 29.51 17.68
CA GLY A 536 18.91 29.21 16.57
C GLY A 536 19.07 30.21 15.44
N PHE A 537 19.04 29.71 14.19
CA PHE A 537 19.12 30.53 12.99
C PHE A 537 18.01 30.13 12.01
N GLU A 538 17.47 31.15 11.36
CA GLU A 538 16.56 31.05 10.23
C GLU A 538 17.29 31.48 8.96
N TYR A 539 17.01 30.78 7.85
CA TYR A 539 17.64 30.98 6.57
C TYR A 539 16.59 31.24 5.50
N THR A 540 16.71 32.34 4.76
CA THR A 540 15.80 32.68 3.67
C THR A 540 16.56 33.13 2.43
N GLY A 541 16.04 32.83 1.24
CA GLY A 541 16.67 33.22 -0.01
C GLY A 541 15.88 32.79 -1.23
N LYS A 542 16.46 33.05 -2.40
CA LYS A 542 15.97 32.59 -3.69
C LYS A 542 17.08 31.90 -4.46
N LEU A 543 16.69 30.96 -5.29
CA LEU A 543 17.57 30.12 -6.09
C LEU A 543 17.02 30.03 -7.51
N SER A 544 17.82 30.38 -8.50
CA SER A 544 17.48 30.22 -9.92
C SER A 544 18.49 29.36 -10.69
N ASN A 545 19.62 29.00 -10.06
CA ASN A 545 20.67 28.16 -10.66
C ASN A 545 21.30 27.21 -9.63
N ILE A 546 21.49 25.94 -9.96
CA ILE A 546 22.30 25.00 -9.16
C ILE A 546 23.37 24.40 -10.07
N SER A 547 24.65 24.53 -9.69
CA SER A 547 25.77 23.88 -10.40
C SER A 547 25.76 24.09 -11.91
N GLY A 548 25.44 25.31 -12.36
CA GLY A 548 25.38 25.67 -13.77
C GLY A 548 24.06 25.28 -14.47
N VAL A 549 23.14 24.59 -13.79
CA VAL A 549 21.80 24.31 -14.32
C VAL A 549 20.90 25.49 -14.03
N ASP A 550 20.55 26.24 -15.07
CA ASP A 550 19.51 27.26 -15.01
C ASP A 550 18.13 26.60 -14.88
N ILE A 551 17.46 26.89 -13.76
CA ILE A 551 16.14 26.36 -13.40
C ILE A 551 15.04 27.06 -14.21
N GLY A 552 15.31 28.26 -14.74
CA GLY A 552 14.36 29.06 -15.52
C GLY A 552 13.27 29.73 -14.69
N ARG A 553 13.33 29.63 -13.36
CA ARG A 553 12.43 30.31 -12.40
C ARG A 553 13.08 30.39 -11.02
N ASP A 554 12.57 31.29 -10.20
CA ASP A 554 12.96 31.40 -8.80
C ASP A 554 12.35 30.29 -7.95
N ILE A 555 13.19 29.67 -7.14
CA ILE A 555 12.85 28.70 -6.10
C ILE A 555 13.12 29.36 -4.75
N TYR A 556 12.09 29.47 -3.94
CA TYR A 556 12.20 30.08 -2.62
C TYR A 556 12.86 29.12 -1.64
N ILE A 557 13.68 29.66 -0.75
CA ILE A 557 14.35 28.89 0.29
C ILE A 557 13.85 29.35 1.65
N TYR A 558 13.48 28.37 2.47
CA TYR A 558 13.32 28.55 3.90
C TYR A 558 14.10 27.44 4.63
N GLY A 559 14.89 27.79 5.63
CA GLY A 559 15.74 26.83 6.32
C GLY A 559 15.97 27.19 7.78
N PHE A 560 16.50 26.23 8.52
CA PHE A 560 16.86 26.39 9.93
C PHE A 560 18.11 25.57 10.26
N ASN A 561 18.87 25.95 11.29
CA ASN A 561 20.16 25.31 11.58
C ASN A 561 20.03 23.94 12.29
N HIS A 562 18.90 23.67 12.94
CA HIS A 562 18.67 22.41 13.62
C HIS A 562 18.33 21.28 12.65
N ASN A 563 18.81 20.07 12.91
CA ASN A 563 18.34 18.90 12.18
C ASN A 563 17.21 18.23 12.99
N VAL A 564 15.95 18.36 12.55
CA VAL A 564 14.78 17.83 13.29
C VAL A 564 14.70 16.31 13.31
N GLN A 565 15.50 15.63 12.48
CA GLN A 565 15.62 14.18 12.37
C GLN A 565 16.76 13.62 13.23
N SER A 566 17.51 14.48 13.92
CA SER A 566 18.66 14.09 14.76
C SER A 566 18.26 13.29 15.99
N SER A 567 19.04 12.24 16.29
CA SER A 567 18.94 11.46 17.53
C SER A 567 19.29 12.23 18.80
N PHE A 568 19.98 13.36 18.67
CA PHE A 568 20.35 14.24 19.80
C PHE A 568 19.19 15.11 20.28
N GLY A 569 18.05 15.10 19.56
CA GLY A 569 16.80 15.70 19.98
C GLY A 569 16.70 17.22 19.76
N VAL A 570 15.72 17.64 18.96
CA VAL A 570 15.24 19.03 18.91
C VAL A 570 13.98 19.10 19.78
N SER A 571 13.90 20.10 20.67
CA SER A 571 12.73 20.24 21.56
C SER A 571 11.44 20.44 20.76
N ASN A 572 10.30 19.97 21.29
CA ASN A 572 9.00 20.17 20.65
C ASN A 572 8.68 21.66 20.46
N LEU A 573 9.06 22.51 21.43
CA LEU A 573 8.90 23.96 21.33
C LEU A 573 9.60 24.53 20.09
N VAL A 574 10.85 24.13 19.84
CA VAL A 574 11.59 24.59 18.66
C VAL A 574 10.98 24.03 17.37
N LYS A 575 10.51 22.78 17.37
CA LYS A 575 9.83 22.20 16.18
C LYS A 575 8.53 22.94 15.84
N GLU A 576 7.71 23.26 16.84
CA GLU A 576 6.48 24.04 16.64
C GLU A 576 6.76 25.47 16.20
N GLU A 577 7.83 26.09 16.71
CA GLU A 577 8.26 27.41 16.25
C GLU A 577 8.75 27.38 14.80
N ILE A 578 9.53 26.37 14.39
CA ILE A 578 9.93 26.17 12.99
C ILE A 578 8.70 26.03 12.10
N LYS A 579 7.75 25.18 12.50
CA LYS A 579 6.49 24.92 11.79
C LYS A 579 5.68 26.21 11.59
N LYS A 580 5.50 26.98 12.66
CA LYS A 580 4.80 28.27 12.62
C LYS A 580 5.47 29.28 11.68
N ARG A 581 6.80 29.40 11.76
CA ARG A 581 7.57 30.34 10.94
C ARG A 581 7.59 29.95 9.47
N PHE A 582 7.76 28.66 9.19
CA PHE A 582 7.62 28.13 7.83
C PHE A 582 6.25 28.48 7.26
N ASN A 583 5.18 28.30 8.05
CA ASN A 583 3.83 28.66 7.62
C ASN A 583 3.66 30.16 7.33
N ASN A 584 4.19 31.03 8.19
CA ASN A 584 4.12 32.46 7.95
C ASN A 584 4.90 32.88 6.69
N TYR A 585 6.07 32.28 6.48
CA TYR A 585 6.86 32.51 5.28
C TYR A 585 6.11 32.06 4.02
N TRP A 586 5.52 30.86 4.03
CA TRP A 586 4.70 30.37 2.94
C TRP A 586 3.49 31.26 2.65
N MET A 587 2.75 31.68 3.68
CA MET A 587 1.59 32.56 3.50
C MET A 587 1.98 33.89 2.88
N THR A 588 3.13 34.45 3.27
CA THR A 588 3.65 35.70 2.68
C THR A 588 3.94 35.52 1.19
N LEU A 589 4.61 34.42 0.82
CA LEU A 589 4.93 34.11 -0.58
C LEU A 589 3.70 33.80 -1.43
N ASN A 590 2.71 33.09 -0.87
CA ASN A 590 1.50 32.71 -1.61
C ASN A 590 0.57 33.89 -1.88
N HIS A 591 0.79 35.04 -1.25
CA HIS A 591 0.13 36.30 -1.62
C HIS A 591 0.86 37.06 -2.74
N GLU A 592 2.14 36.75 -2.99
CA GLU A 592 2.97 37.35 -4.03
C GLU A 592 3.02 36.52 -5.32
N LEU A 593 2.74 35.22 -5.23
CA LEU A 593 2.71 34.22 -6.31
C LEU A 593 1.29 33.94 -6.82
#